data_AF-A0A3M1J907-F1
#
_entry.id   AF-A0A3M1J907-F1
#
_cell.length_a   1.000
_cell.length_b   1.000
_cell.length_c   1.000
_cell.angle_alpha   90.00
_cell.angle_beta   90.00
_cell.angle_gamma   90.00
#
_symmetry.space_group_name_H-M   'P 1'
#
loop_
_entity.id
_entity.type
_entity.pdbx_description
1 polymer ?
#
loop_
_entity_poly.entity_id
_entity_poly.type
_entity_poly.pdbx_seq_one_letter_code
_entity_poly.pdbx_strand_id
1 'polypeptide(L)'
;MTNDSSTLQPNYASRFTQHVLRLYRTHTDFILLLILFVTFRALALAAFRPGGLVLDFSDFYWYRSFAELTHQGYYPYDNLWTTYPPLFPLVMIALYQLSSLLPPWEFANLWFTLLLGGFFLLFEMGNFILLYLFALDLTREQTGQSANSEPANRHSPSAIHHALRPAWIYAALFVPVYTLTGWFESYPLFFFLLSLYLLFKNRPWLSALFTGVGFMIKLIPLLLMPVAVQLFSQKRYTLSLSNGKATLKQTHNSQLTGHNWQFIVPFDVRRTVIYVAIFAATVILIGLPFYRMNPALILGSQQITGARQPWETVWALIDGNFDYGIIPLDMRNLDWTPGDAPPSRIPWLLVTGVAALIYGWFYTRPGIQWHKVRHSLAFVGFTLCLFMLWSKGYSPQWLGWILFFIALLLPNLRGVTYAVLLSVANIIEANFYFIIFPEERWLFAATVLLRTLLFTVLAAEFLWLIWPPRARLNRALNWSLAALVALLLLGLIPAGLALKDSYFEVRLRQSPYSATISRLQNEEVTGALLLNSHPVYDWFYPYLRGKYRFFMLDDYTPASDSVERRTTDLLNGIAAQTDVLWIYDADAATTTPAEEVLNGWLGDRPPAHIQDVDGGRLYLFILK
;
A
#
# COMPACT_ATOMS: atom_id res chain seq x y z
N MET A 1 -55.63 49.58 27.15
CA MET A 1 -54.70 48.87 28.06
C MET A 1 -55.03 47.38 27.95
N THR A 2 -54.17 46.44 27.59
CA THR A 2 -52.75 46.42 27.23
C THR A 2 -52.56 45.11 26.47
N ASN A 3 -51.98 45.19 25.27
CA ASN A 3 -51.47 44.06 24.52
C ASN A 3 -50.18 43.59 25.18
N ASP A 4 -50.04 42.30 25.45
CA ASP A 4 -48.73 41.67 25.64
C ASP A 4 -48.73 40.27 25.03
N SER A 5 -48.41 40.22 23.73
CA SER A 5 -48.18 38.98 22.99
C SER A 5 -46.70 38.60 23.13
N SER A 6 -46.41 37.81 24.16
CA SER A 6 -45.10 37.20 24.39
C SER A 6 -44.73 36.28 23.21
N THR A 7 -43.81 36.76 22.38
CA THR A 7 -43.16 35.99 21.31
C THR A 7 -42.15 35.03 21.94
N LEU A 8 -42.57 33.77 22.13
CA LEU A 8 -41.69 32.68 22.54
C LEU A 8 -40.61 32.47 21.47
N GLN A 9 -39.36 32.81 21.80
CA GLN A 9 -38.22 32.51 20.95
C GLN A 9 -38.06 30.98 20.78
N PRO A 10 -37.75 30.49 19.57
CA PRO A 10 -37.57 29.06 19.34
C PRO A 10 -36.37 28.53 20.14
N ASN A 11 -36.64 27.54 21.00
CA ASN A 11 -35.68 26.80 21.82
C ASN A 11 -34.41 26.42 21.02
N TYR A 12 -33.22 26.69 21.57
CA TYR A 12 -31.92 26.34 20.94
C TYR A 12 -31.82 24.88 20.49
N ALA A 13 -32.44 23.95 21.23
CA ALA A 13 -32.51 22.54 20.86
C ALA A 13 -33.18 22.30 19.50
N SER A 14 -34.23 23.06 19.14
CA SER A 14 -34.94 22.89 17.86
C SER A 14 -34.09 23.34 16.67
N ARG A 15 -33.24 24.37 16.84
CA ARG A 15 -32.34 24.85 15.80
C ARG A 15 -31.19 23.87 15.51
N PHE A 16 -30.63 23.25 16.54
CA PHE A 16 -29.59 22.23 16.39
C PHE A 16 -30.13 21.00 15.66
N THR A 17 -31.28 20.46 16.11
CA THR A 17 -31.92 19.31 15.46
C THR A 17 -32.29 19.60 14.01
N GLN A 18 -32.82 20.80 13.70
CA GLN A 18 -33.10 21.19 12.32
C GLN A 18 -31.84 21.31 11.46
N HIS A 19 -30.72 21.79 12.02
CA HIS A 19 -29.45 21.86 11.32
C HIS A 19 -28.90 20.47 10.99
N VAL A 20 -28.91 19.55 11.96
CA VAL A 20 -28.48 18.15 11.78
C VAL A 20 -29.37 17.44 10.75
N LEU A 21 -30.69 17.57 10.85
CA LEU A 21 -31.61 16.97 9.89
C LEU A 21 -31.43 17.52 8.47
N ARG A 22 -31.13 18.82 8.34
CA ARG A 22 -30.84 19.42 7.04
C ARG A 22 -29.54 18.86 6.45
N LEU A 23 -28.46 18.82 7.23
CA LEU A 23 -27.18 18.23 6.79
C LEU A 23 -27.35 16.77 6.38
N TYR A 24 -28.06 15.98 7.20
CA TYR A 24 -28.37 14.60 6.91
C TYR A 24 -29.08 14.47 5.57
N ARG A 25 -30.22 15.18 5.39
CA ARG A 25 -31.00 15.14 4.14
C ARG A 25 -30.18 15.55 2.93
N THR A 26 -29.35 16.57 3.05
CA THR A 26 -28.52 17.08 1.95
C THR A 26 -27.40 16.12 1.56
N HIS A 27 -26.80 15.41 2.51
CA HIS A 27 -25.66 14.51 2.27
C HIS A 27 -26.00 13.03 2.43
N THR A 28 -27.28 12.66 2.37
CA THR A 28 -27.77 11.29 2.64
C THR A 28 -26.97 10.23 1.87
N ASP A 29 -26.80 10.40 0.57
CA ASP A 29 -26.08 9.43 -0.28
C ASP A 29 -24.61 9.26 0.13
N PHE A 30 -23.94 10.35 0.53
CA PHE A 30 -22.58 10.29 1.02
C PHE A 30 -22.51 9.61 2.39
N ILE A 31 -23.47 9.87 3.28
CA ILE A 31 -23.55 9.23 4.60
C ILE A 31 -23.76 7.72 4.45
N LEU A 32 -24.67 7.30 3.56
CA LEU A 32 -24.86 5.89 3.24
C LEU A 32 -23.57 5.25 2.70
N LEU A 33 -22.90 5.93 1.78
CA LEU A 33 -21.61 5.46 1.25
C LEU A 33 -20.52 5.41 2.33
N LEU A 34 -20.47 6.38 3.25
CA LEU A 34 -19.54 6.42 4.38
C LEU A 34 -19.77 5.23 5.33
N ILE A 35 -21.04 4.91 5.63
CA ILE A 35 -21.39 3.74 6.45
C ILE A 35 -20.93 2.45 5.77
N LEU A 36 -21.17 2.31 4.46
CA LEU A 36 -20.71 1.15 3.69
C LEU A 36 -19.17 1.08 3.65
N PHE A 37 -18.51 2.21 3.42
CA PHE A 37 -17.06 2.33 3.39
C PHE A 37 -16.40 1.87 4.69
N VAL A 38 -16.91 2.36 5.83
CA VAL A 38 -16.41 2.03 7.17
C VAL A 38 -16.73 0.58 7.51
N THR A 39 -17.98 0.14 7.29
CA THR A 39 -18.40 -1.24 7.58
C THR A 39 -17.58 -2.25 6.78
N PHE A 40 -17.39 -2.03 5.48
CA PHE A 40 -16.59 -2.90 4.64
C PHE A 40 -15.16 -3.04 5.15
N ARG A 41 -14.51 -1.92 5.54
CA ARG A 41 -13.14 -1.92 6.06
C ARG A 41 -13.03 -2.54 7.45
N ALA A 42 -14.00 -2.28 8.33
CA ALA A 42 -14.05 -2.92 9.65
C ALA A 42 -14.21 -4.44 9.54
N LEU A 43 -15.10 -4.91 8.65
CA LEU A 43 -15.27 -6.33 8.38
C LEU A 43 -14.03 -6.93 7.71
N ALA A 44 -13.36 -6.20 6.82
CA ALA A 44 -12.09 -6.65 6.24
C ALA A 44 -11.00 -6.84 7.30
N LEU A 45 -10.88 -5.91 8.25
CA LEU A 45 -9.96 -6.03 9.39
C LEU A 45 -10.29 -7.23 10.29
N ALA A 46 -11.58 -7.55 10.46
CA ALA A 46 -12.03 -8.66 11.30
C ALA A 46 -11.92 -10.03 10.63
N ALA A 47 -12.18 -10.10 9.31
CA ALA A 47 -12.34 -11.35 8.58
C ALA A 47 -11.10 -11.77 7.77
N PHE A 48 -10.24 -10.83 7.39
CA PHE A 48 -9.03 -11.14 6.62
C PHE A 48 -7.78 -11.08 7.47
N ARG A 49 -6.85 -12.00 7.20
CA ARG A 49 -5.52 -11.94 7.78
C ARG A 49 -4.78 -10.70 7.26
N PRO A 50 -4.02 -10.00 8.12
CA PRO A 50 -3.15 -8.91 7.69
C PRO A 50 -2.27 -9.36 6.52
N GLY A 51 -2.34 -8.67 5.37
CA GLY A 51 -1.51 -8.99 4.20
C GLY A 51 -2.03 -10.07 3.25
N GLY A 52 -3.10 -10.79 3.59
CA GLY A 52 -3.78 -11.74 2.70
C GLY A 52 -3.06 -13.07 2.47
N LEU A 53 -3.58 -13.87 1.53
CA LEU A 53 -3.30 -15.31 1.42
C LEU A 53 -1.90 -15.71 0.94
N VAL A 54 -1.08 -14.79 0.43
CA VAL A 54 0.23 -15.16 -0.15
C VAL A 54 1.30 -15.38 0.94
N LEU A 55 1.33 -14.57 2.00
CA LEU A 55 2.28 -14.71 3.12
C LEU A 55 1.83 -13.98 4.39
N ASP A 56 0.57 -13.55 4.48
CA ASP A 56 0.18 -12.54 5.47
C ASP A 56 1.13 -11.31 5.44
N PHE A 57 1.48 -10.84 4.23
CA PHE A 57 2.45 -9.76 4.01
C PHE A 57 1.97 -8.43 4.61
N SER A 58 2.39 -8.13 5.83
CA SER A 58 1.92 -6.99 6.63
C SER A 58 2.96 -6.57 7.67
N ASP A 59 3.14 -5.26 7.84
CA ASP A 59 4.00 -4.73 8.90
C ASP A 59 3.37 -4.87 10.29
N PHE A 60 2.09 -5.25 10.43
CA PHE A 60 1.44 -5.37 11.74
C PHE A 60 2.14 -6.41 12.64
N TYR A 61 2.67 -7.48 12.05
CA TYR A 61 3.48 -8.45 12.78
C TYR A 61 4.75 -7.79 13.32
N TRP A 62 5.46 -7.04 12.47
CA TRP A 62 6.65 -6.32 12.88
C TRP A 62 6.34 -5.23 13.91
N TYR A 63 5.25 -4.49 13.75
CA TYR A 63 4.80 -3.46 14.70
C TYR A 63 4.56 -4.05 16.09
N ARG A 64 3.93 -5.23 16.15
CA ARG A 64 3.76 -5.97 17.39
C ARG A 64 5.10 -6.40 17.98
N SER A 65 5.93 -7.09 17.21
CA SER A 65 7.23 -7.58 17.69
C SER A 65 8.13 -6.45 18.17
N PHE A 66 8.08 -5.29 17.50
CA PHE A 66 8.79 -4.09 17.91
C PHE A 66 8.25 -3.54 19.24
N ALA A 67 6.92 -3.47 19.41
CA ALA A 67 6.31 -3.02 20.67
C ALA A 67 6.55 -3.99 21.84
N GLU A 68 6.63 -5.30 21.57
CA GLU A 68 6.96 -6.34 22.54
C GLU A 68 8.33 -6.15 23.20
N LEU A 69 9.27 -5.48 22.53
CA LEU A 69 10.59 -5.14 23.09
C LEU A 69 10.49 -4.27 24.36
N THR A 70 9.38 -3.56 24.57
CA THR A 70 9.13 -2.82 25.81
C THR A 70 9.06 -3.70 27.04
N HIS A 71 8.68 -4.98 26.92
CA HIS A 71 8.74 -5.95 28.03
C HIS A 71 10.17 -6.29 28.44
N GLN A 72 11.14 -6.08 27.55
CA GLN A 72 12.56 -6.29 27.79
C GLN A 72 13.27 -4.98 28.21
N GLY A 73 12.51 -3.90 28.42
CA GLY A 73 13.06 -2.60 28.81
C GLY A 73 13.57 -1.74 27.66
N TYR A 74 13.26 -2.08 26.40
CA TYR A 74 13.62 -1.26 25.23
C TYR A 74 12.52 -0.27 24.85
N TYR A 75 12.85 1.01 24.78
CA TYR A 75 11.95 2.10 24.44
C TYR A 75 12.51 2.93 23.27
N PRO A 76 11.69 3.22 22.22
CA PRO A 76 12.10 4.07 21.11
C PRO A 76 12.57 5.44 21.61
N TYR A 77 13.67 5.94 21.03
CA TYR A 77 14.31 7.21 21.40
C TYR A 77 14.93 7.27 22.80
N ASP A 78 15.02 6.15 23.52
CA ASP A 78 15.82 6.03 24.74
C ASP A 78 17.02 5.11 24.49
N ASN A 79 16.74 3.82 24.28
CA ASN A 79 17.71 2.76 24.08
C ASN A 79 17.36 1.84 22.90
N LEU A 80 16.53 2.33 21.97
CA LEU A 80 16.09 1.58 20.79
C LEU A 80 15.98 2.51 19.57
N TRP A 81 16.63 2.12 18.47
CA TRP A 81 16.47 2.77 17.17
C TRP A 81 15.05 2.62 16.64
N THR A 82 14.59 3.60 15.87
CA THR A 82 13.33 3.51 15.14
C THR A 82 13.43 4.16 13.77
N THR A 83 12.78 3.53 12.79
CA THR A 83 12.65 4.01 11.40
C THR A 83 11.56 5.07 11.25
N TYR A 84 10.71 5.28 12.26
CA TYR A 84 9.55 6.15 12.19
C TYR A 84 9.70 7.36 13.09
N PRO A 85 9.17 8.54 12.71
CA PRO A 85 9.02 9.69 13.60
C PRO A 85 8.19 9.40 14.86
N PRO A 86 8.31 10.20 15.93
CA PRO A 86 7.95 9.77 17.28
C PRO A 86 6.49 9.44 17.55
N LEU A 87 5.54 10.05 16.82
CA LEU A 87 4.12 9.84 17.11
C LEU A 87 3.65 8.43 16.77
N PHE A 88 4.22 7.80 15.73
CA PHE A 88 3.79 6.46 15.35
C PHE A 88 4.25 5.37 16.34
N PRO A 89 5.54 5.32 16.76
CA PRO A 89 5.98 4.40 17.81
C PRO A 89 5.22 4.52 19.13
N LEU A 90 4.84 5.74 19.53
CA LEU A 90 4.01 5.93 20.73
C LEU A 90 2.64 5.25 20.61
N VAL A 91 1.93 5.49 19.51
CA VAL A 91 0.61 4.89 19.26
C VAL A 91 0.74 3.36 19.19
N MET A 92 1.75 2.87 18.48
CA MET A 92 2.03 1.45 18.34
C MET A 92 2.21 0.77 19.70
N ILE A 93 3.04 1.34 20.58
CA ILE A 93 3.27 0.80 21.93
C ILE A 93 2.02 0.89 22.79
N ALA A 94 1.31 2.02 22.77
CA ALA A 94 0.09 2.20 23.57
C ALA A 94 -1.00 1.19 23.19
N LEU A 95 -1.19 0.93 21.90
CA LEU A 95 -2.17 -0.05 21.42
C LEU A 95 -1.73 -1.49 21.69
N TYR A 96 -0.43 -1.77 21.65
CA TYR A 96 0.11 -3.06 22.09
C TYR A 96 -0.18 -3.31 23.58
N GLN A 97 0.11 -2.33 24.45
CA GLN A 97 -0.20 -2.42 25.88
C GLN A 97 -1.69 -2.57 26.17
N LEU A 98 -2.55 -1.88 25.41
CA LEU A 98 -4.00 -2.07 25.52
C LEU A 98 -4.41 -3.48 25.08
N SER A 99 -3.78 -4.01 24.01
CA SER A 99 -4.08 -5.36 23.51
C SER A 99 -3.66 -6.46 24.48
N SER A 100 -2.60 -6.27 25.27
CA SER A 100 -2.13 -7.25 26.26
C SER A 100 -3.00 -7.33 27.51
N LEU A 101 -3.96 -6.41 27.70
CA LEU A 101 -4.99 -6.51 28.73
C LEU A 101 -6.07 -7.55 28.38
N LEU A 102 -6.10 -8.02 27.13
CA LEU A 102 -7.04 -9.04 26.65
C LEU A 102 -6.33 -10.41 26.57
N PRO A 103 -7.00 -11.51 26.97
CA PRO A 103 -6.44 -12.86 26.77
C PRO A 103 -6.12 -13.10 25.29
N PRO A 104 -5.00 -13.78 24.97
CA PRO A 104 -4.67 -14.12 23.60
C PRO A 104 -5.75 -15.04 23.00
N TRP A 105 -6.09 -14.82 21.74
CA TRP A 105 -6.90 -15.73 20.93
C TRP A 105 -5.99 -16.75 20.22
N GLU A 106 -6.58 -17.73 19.51
CA GLU A 106 -5.83 -18.72 18.70
C GLU A 106 -4.77 -18.05 17.81
N PHE A 107 -5.13 -16.89 17.24
CA PHE A 107 -4.18 -16.01 16.59
C PHE A 107 -3.75 -14.89 17.55
N ALA A 108 -2.53 -15.02 18.09
CA ALA A 108 -2.02 -14.13 19.13
C ALA A 108 -2.04 -12.64 18.74
N ASN A 109 -1.90 -12.32 17.45
CA ASN A 109 -1.86 -10.95 16.94
C ASN A 109 -3.25 -10.31 16.73
N LEU A 110 -4.35 -11.02 17.02
CA LEU A 110 -5.72 -10.57 16.72
C LEU A 110 -6.04 -9.21 17.36
N TRP A 111 -5.95 -9.10 18.69
CA TRP A 111 -6.37 -7.89 19.40
C TRP A 111 -5.54 -6.67 19.03
N PHE A 112 -4.23 -6.83 18.91
CA PHE A 112 -3.35 -5.76 18.46
C PHE A 112 -3.71 -5.29 17.05
N THR A 113 -3.93 -6.24 16.12
CA THR A 113 -4.34 -5.95 14.74
C THR A 113 -5.66 -5.19 14.69
N LEU A 114 -6.67 -5.60 15.45
CA LEU A 114 -7.98 -4.95 15.47
C LEU A 114 -7.91 -3.54 16.06
N LEU A 115 -7.14 -3.36 17.14
CA LEU A 115 -6.96 -2.05 17.78
C LEU A 115 -6.18 -1.09 16.89
N LEU A 116 -5.06 -1.54 16.30
CA LEU A 116 -4.23 -0.73 15.42
C LEU A 116 -4.92 -0.42 14.09
N GLY A 117 -5.51 -1.43 13.45
CA GLY A 117 -6.30 -1.24 12.23
C GLY A 117 -7.54 -0.38 12.46
N GLY A 118 -8.22 -0.55 13.61
CA GLY A 118 -9.33 0.30 14.03
C GLY A 118 -8.92 1.76 14.23
N PHE A 119 -7.76 2.00 14.83
CA PHE A 119 -7.17 3.33 14.94
C PHE A 119 -6.92 3.94 13.54
N PHE A 120 -6.30 3.20 12.62
CA PHE A 120 -6.08 3.67 11.24
C PHE A 120 -7.37 3.87 10.45
N LEU A 121 -8.43 3.10 10.75
CA LEU A 121 -9.74 3.25 10.13
C LEU A 121 -10.38 4.61 10.48
N LEU A 122 -10.13 5.16 11.68
CA LEU A 122 -10.59 6.51 12.03
C LEU A 122 -9.97 7.58 11.11
N PHE A 123 -8.68 7.45 10.79
CA PHE A 123 -8.00 8.37 9.86
C PHE A 123 -8.41 8.12 8.42
N GLU A 124 -8.63 6.87 8.04
CA GLU A 124 -9.12 6.51 6.71
C GLU A 124 -10.55 7.03 6.46
N MET A 125 -11.40 7.00 7.48
CA MET A 125 -12.70 7.68 7.47
C MET A 125 -12.53 9.19 7.28
N GLY A 126 -11.57 9.80 7.98
CA GLY A 126 -11.22 11.21 7.81
C GLY A 126 -10.74 11.54 6.39
N ASN A 127 -9.88 10.70 5.81
CA ASN A 127 -9.43 10.82 4.41
C ASN A 127 -10.61 10.81 3.46
N PHE A 128 -11.54 9.87 3.66
CA PHE A 128 -12.72 9.73 2.83
C PHE A 128 -13.66 10.95 2.91
N ILE A 129 -13.86 11.48 4.11
CA ILE A 129 -14.61 12.73 4.32
C ILE A 129 -13.92 13.90 3.62
N LEU A 130 -12.60 14.04 3.77
CA LEU A 130 -11.83 15.10 3.11
C LEU A 130 -11.89 14.99 1.59
N LEU A 131 -11.83 13.78 1.03
CA LEU A 131 -12.03 13.53 -0.40
C LEU A 131 -13.36 14.09 -0.89
N TYR A 132 -14.45 13.77 -0.18
CA TYR A 132 -15.78 14.27 -0.52
C TYR A 132 -15.87 15.80 -0.39
N LEU A 133 -15.25 16.38 0.64
CA LEU A 133 -15.22 17.83 0.82
C LEU A 133 -14.43 18.55 -0.29
N PHE A 134 -13.29 18.01 -0.72
CA PHE A 134 -12.57 18.54 -1.88
C PHE A 134 -13.37 18.38 -3.17
N ALA A 135 -14.06 17.25 -3.36
CA ALA A 135 -14.92 17.03 -4.53
C ALA A 135 -16.06 18.07 -4.59
N LEU A 136 -16.69 18.38 -3.45
CA LEU A 136 -17.68 19.46 -3.36
C LEU A 136 -17.07 20.83 -3.71
N ASP A 137 -15.88 21.14 -3.20
CA ASP A 137 -15.21 22.41 -3.49
C ASP A 137 -14.83 22.52 -4.99
N LEU A 138 -14.41 21.42 -5.63
CA LEU A 138 -14.16 21.35 -7.07
C LEU A 138 -15.44 21.59 -7.89
N THR A 139 -16.56 20.97 -7.50
CA THR A 139 -17.83 21.15 -8.22
C THR A 139 -18.38 22.57 -8.07
N ARG A 140 -18.21 23.21 -6.90
CA ARG A 140 -18.57 24.62 -6.70
C ARG A 140 -17.77 25.55 -7.61
N GLU A 141 -16.46 25.31 -7.71
CA GLU A 141 -15.60 26.08 -8.61
C GLU A 141 -16.04 25.93 -10.07
N GLN A 142 -16.38 24.72 -10.51
CA GLN A 142 -16.82 24.46 -11.88
C GLN A 142 -18.18 25.07 -12.22
N THR A 143 -19.10 25.11 -11.27
CA THR A 143 -20.47 25.64 -11.46
C THR A 143 -20.55 27.16 -11.29
N GLY A 144 -19.46 27.83 -10.88
CA GLY A 144 -19.44 29.27 -10.66
C GLY A 144 -20.28 29.72 -9.44
N GLN A 145 -20.68 28.79 -8.57
CA GLN A 145 -21.45 29.11 -7.37
C GLN A 145 -20.55 29.86 -6.37
N SER A 146 -20.80 31.17 -6.21
CA SER A 146 -20.07 32.02 -5.27
C SER A 146 -20.28 31.57 -3.82
N ALA A 147 -19.22 31.67 -2.99
CA ALA A 147 -19.29 31.39 -1.55
C ALA A 147 -20.34 32.23 -0.79
N ASN A 148 -20.76 33.36 -1.38
CA ASN A 148 -21.80 34.26 -0.85
C ASN A 148 -23.23 33.85 -1.23
N SER A 149 -23.43 32.75 -1.97
CA SER A 149 -24.75 32.19 -2.20
C SER A 149 -25.38 31.73 -0.88
N GLU A 150 -26.70 31.94 -0.75
CA GLU A 150 -27.47 31.54 0.44
C GLU A 150 -27.18 30.07 0.81
N PRO A 151 -27.14 29.72 2.11
CA PRO A 151 -26.86 28.36 2.56
C PRO A 151 -27.74 27.29 1.90
N ALA A 152 -28.98 27.64 1.53
CA ALA A 152 -29.91 26.75 0.84
C ALA A 152 -29.49 26.41 -0.60
N ASN A 153 -28.73 27.28 -1.28
CA ASN A 153 -28.26 27.09 -2.65
C ASN A 153 -26.82 26.54 -2.74
N ARG A 154 -26.10 26.41 -1.63
CA ARG A 154 -24.71 25.93 -1.61
C ARG A 154 -24.56 24.46 -2.00
N HIS A 155 -25.62 23.66 -1.90
CA HIS A 155 -25.60 22.21 -2.09
C HIS A 155 -26.73 21.81 -3.05
N SER A 156 -26.66 22.29 -4.30
CA SER A 156 -27.54 21.78 -5.36
C SER A 156 -27.45 20.26 -5.43
N PRO A 157 -28.56 19.52 -5.57
CA PRO A 157 -28.55 18.06 -5.73
C PRO A 157 -27.60 17.58 -6.84
N SER A 158 -27.49 18.34 -7.93
CA SER A 158 -26.55 18.06 -9.03
C SER A 158 -25.08 18.11 -8.60
N ALA A 159 -24.71 19.08 -7.74
CA ALA A 159 -23.34 19.24 -7.29
C ALA A 159 -22.90 18.08 -6.38
N ILE A 160 -23.83 17.62 -5.54
CA ILE A 160 -23.61 16.46 -4.66
C ILE A 160 -23.42 15.20 -5.50
N HIS A 161 -24.26 14.98 -6.50
CA HIS A 161 -24.15 13.83 -7.39
C HIS A 161 -22.80 13.78 -8.11
N HIS A 162 -22.28 14.92 -8.59
CA HIS A 162 -20.94 14.98 -9.17
C HIS A 162 -19.82 14.71 -8.16
N ALA A 163 -19.96 15.18 -6.91
CA ALA A 163 -18.98 14.96 -5.85
C ALA A 163 -18.95 13.51 -5.33
N LEU A 164 -20.03 12.74 -5.50
CA LEU A 164 -20.08 11.32 -5.13
C LEU A 164 -19.22 10.44 -6.04
N ARG A 165 -18.98 10.83 -7.29
CA ARG A 165 -18.23 10.00 -8.24
C ARG A 165 -16.79 9.72 -7.79
N PRO A 166 -15.98 10.72 -7.39
CA PRO A 166 -14.70 10.47 -6.73
C PRO A 166 -14.79 9.55 -5.51
N ALA A 167 -15.82 9.74 -4.68
CA ALA A 167 -16.00 8.96 -3.45
C ALA A 167 -16.27 7.49 -3.76
N TRP A 168 -17.15 7.18 -4.72
CA TRP A 168 -17.37 5.81 -5.17
C TRP A 168 -16.11 5.15 -5.73
N ILE A 169 -15.36 5.88 -6.56
CA ILE A 169 -14.09 5.36 -7.12
C ILE A 169 -13.15 5.01 -5.97
N TYR A 170 -12.87 5.95 -5.06
CA TYR A 170 -11.95 5.73 -3.95
C TYR A 170 -12.40 4.61 -3.00
N ALA A 171 -13.71 4.55 -2.70
CA ALA A 171 -14.28 3.50 -1.85
C ALA A 171 -14.04 2.09 -2.41
N ALA A 172 -14.08 1.94 -3.73
CA ALA A 172 -13.90 0.68 -4.44
C ALA A 172 -12.44 0.32 -4.75
N LEU A 173 -11.47 1.22 -4.51
CA LEU A 173 -10.06 0.91 -4.76
C LEU A 173 -9.56 -0.15 -3.78
N PHE A 174 -8.90 -1.18 -4.33
CA PHE A 174 -8.30 -2.27 -3.55
C PHE A 174 -7.19 -1.79 -2.62
N VAL A 175 -6.25 -0.99 -3.13
CA VAL A 175 -5.02 -0.64 -2.41
C VAL A 175 -5.30 0.06 -1.07
N PRO A 176 -6.17 1.09 -0.95
CA PRO A 176 -6.47 1.68 0.36
C PRO A 176 -6.97 0.67 1.39
N VAL A 177 -7.76 -0.32 0.97
CA VAL A 177 -8.26 -1.39 1.83
C VAL A 177 -7.13 -2.33 2.23
N TYR A 178 -6.33 -2.77 1.26
CA TYR A 178 -5.17 -3.63 1.52
C TYR A 178 -4.12 -2.94 2.41
N THR A 179 -3.89 -1.65 2.22
CA THR A 179 -2.95 -0.90 3.05
C THR A 179 -3.46 -0.75 4.48
N LEU A 180 -4.78 -0.59 4.67
CA LEU A 180 -5.37 -0.48 6.00
C LEU A 180 -5.16 -1.74 6.85
N THR A 181 -5.09 -2.92 6.23
CA THR A 181 -4.90 -4.18 6.94
C THR A 181 -3.45 -4.49 7.30
N GLY A 182 -2.48 -3.64 6.90
CA GLY A 182 -1.08 -3.92 7.20
C GLY A 182 -0.12 -2.75 7.39
N TRP A 183 -0.54 -1.51 7.11
CA TRP A 183 0.32 -0.34 7.19
C TRP A 183 -0.43 0.89 7.69
N PHE A 184 0.31 1.90 8.14
CA PHE A 184 -0.25 3.08 8.79
C PHE A 184 -0.47 4.28 7.86
N GLU A 185 -0.49 4.11 6.53
CA GLU A 185 -0.48 5.22 5.57
C GLU A 185 -1.68 6.17 5.67
N SER A 186 -2.84 5.68 6.11
CA SER A 186 -4.03 6.53 6.29
C SER A 186 -3.81 7.61 7.34
N TYR A 187 -2.96 7.35 8.34
CA TYR A 187 -2.67 8.24 9.46
C TYR A 187 -1.95 9.54 9.04
N PRO A 188 -0.75 9.50 8.42
CA PRO A 188 -0.10 10.71 7.91
C PRO A 188 -0.84 11.34 6.72
N LEU A 189 -1.52 10.54 5.87
CA LEU A 189 -2.33 11.06 4.77
C LEU A 189 -3.46 11.97 5.28
N PHE A 190 -4.09 11.61 6.39
CA PHE A 190 -5.14 12.45 6.99
C PHE A 190 -4.62 13.82 7.37
N PHE A 191 -3.47 13.92 8.04
CA PHE A 191 -2.91 15.22 8.42
C PHE A 191 -2.42 16.02 7.21
N PHE A 192 -1.92 15.36 6.17
CA PHE A 192 -1.63 16.01 4.89
C PHE A 192 -2.89 16.65 4.29
N LEU A 193 -3.95 15.87 4.14
CA LEU A 193 -5.19 16.33 3.52
C LEU A 193 -5.91 17.38 4.38
N LEU A 194 -5.91 17.22 5.72
CA LEU A 194 -6.49 18.17 6.65
C LEU A 194 -5.77 19.52 6.57
N SER A 195 -4.44 19.51 6.51
CA SER A 195 -3.64 20.74 6.36
C SER A 195 -3.99 21.45 5.05
N LEU A 196 -4.05 20.71 3.94
CA LEU A 196 -4.44 21.25 2.64
C LEU A 196 -5.87 21.81 2.64
N TYR A 197 -6.81 21.12 3.27
CA TYR A 197 -8.18 21.59 3.42
C TYR A 197 -8.26 22.88 4.24
N LEU A 198 -7.52 22.96 5.36
CA LEU A 198 -7.45 24.15 6.19
C LEU A 198 -6.84 25.36 5.45
N LEU A 199 -5.87 25.14 4.54
CA LEU A 199 -5.38 26.20 3.66
C LEU A 199 -6.49 26.77 2.77
N PHE A 200 -7.29 25.91 2.13
CA PHE A 200 -8.43 26.37 1.33
C PHE A 200 -9.54 27.03 2.15
N LYS A 201 -9.65 26.71 3.45
CA LYS A 201 -10.54 27.42 4.38
C LYS A 201 -9.91 28.66 5.01
N ASN A 202 -8.78 29.13 4.47
CA ASN A 202 -8.06 30.31 4.94
C ASN A 202 -7.69 30.23 6.44
N ARG A 203 -7.30 29.03 6.90
CA ARG A 203 -6.81 28.74 8.25
C ARG A 203 -5.33 28.29 8.21
N PRO A 204 -4.41 29.13 7.72
CA PRO A 204 -3.01 28.73 7.49
C PRO A 204 -2.28 28.32 8.77
N TRP A 205 -2.63 28.88 9.91
CA TRP A 205 -1.95 28.59 11.19
C TRP A 205 -2.29 27.19 11.71
N LEU A 206 -3.57 26.79 11.59
CA LEU A 206 -3.97 25.42 11.91
C LEU A 206 -3.40 24.45 10.88
N SER A 207 -3.31 24.84 9.60
CA SER A 207 -2.61 24.03 8.60
C SER A 207 -1.15 23.80 8.99
N ALA A 208 -0.42 24.83 9.41
CA ALA A 208 0.98 24.70 9.84
C ALA A 208 1.14 23.74 11.02
N LEU A 209 0.26 23.85 12.03
CA LEU A 209 0.19 22.94 13.18
C LEU A 209 0.01 21.50 12.71
N PHE A 210 -1.04 21.22 11.92
CA PHE A 210 -1.32 19.84 11.48
C PHE A 210 -0.31 19.31 10.45
N THR A 211 0.36 20.19 9.69
CA THR A 211 1.51 19.82 8.85
C THR A 211 2.66 19.34 9.73
N GLY A 212 2.91 20.02 10.86
CA GLY A 212 3.89 19.62 11.86
C GLY A 212 3.55 18.29 12.53
N VAL A 213 2.29 18.09 12.92
CA VAL A 213 1.82 16.80 13.46
C VAL A 213 2.01 15.67 12.44
N GLY A 214 1.59 15.89 11.19
CA GLY A 214 1.80 14.92 10.11
C GLY A 214 3.28 14.58 9.89
N PHE A 215 4.16 15.59 9.89
CA PHE A 215 5.61 15.40 9.78
C PHE A 215 6.19 14.53 10.91
N MET A 216 5.65 14.68 12.12
CA MET A 216 6.02 13.87 13.29
C MET A 216 5.41 12.46 13.30
N ILE A 217 4.62 12.10 12.29
CA ILE A 217 4.16 10.74 12.00
C ILE A 217 4.98 10.14 10.84
N LYS A 218 5.19 10.92 9.77
CA LYS A 218 5.94 10.53 8.57
C LYS A 218 6.45 11.78 7.86
N LEU A 219 7.53 11.71 7.08
CA LEU A 219 8.15 12.92 6.50
C LEU A 219 7.36 13.57 5.35
N ILE A 220 6.50 12.82 4.65
CA ILE A 220 5.79 13.24 3.42
C ILE A 220 4.96 14.54 3.58
N PRO A 221 4.27 14.82 4.70
CA PRO A 221 3.56 16.08 4.94
C PRO A 221 4.39 17.36 4.77
N LEU A 222 5.72 17.30 4.87
CA LEU A 222 6.58 18.45 4.58
C LEU A 222 6.41 18.98 3.14
N LEU A 223 6.02 18.13 2.19
CA LEU A 223 5.80 18.51 0.79
C LEU A 223 4.71 19.58 0.61
N LEU A 224 3.84 19.81 1.59
CA LEU A 224 2.84 20.88 1.53
C LEU A 224 3.42 22.28 1.76
N MET A 225 4.60 22.40 2.37
CA MET A 225 5.16 23.70 2.76
C MET A 225 5.26 24.70 1.59
N PRO A 226 5.82 24.35 0.42
CA PRO A 226 5.92 25.32 -0.68
C PRO A 226 4.54 25.66 -1.26
N VAL A 227 3.62 24.70 -1.31
CA VAL A 227 2.23 24.94 -1.76
C VAL A 227 1.49 25.88 -0.82
N ALA A 228 1.69 25.72 0.50
CA ALA A 228 1.10 26.60 1.51
C ALA A 228 1.52 28.06 1.29
N VAL A 229 2.82 28.30 1.06
CA VAL A 229 3.37 29.63 0.78
C VAL A 229 2.64 30.33 -0.36
N GLN A 230 2.32 29.59 -1.43
CA GLN A 230 1.58 30.12 -2.57
C GLN A 230 0.11 30.41 -2.23
N LEU A 231 -0.52 29.54 -1.45
CA LEU A 231 -1.95 29.60 -1.16
C LEU A 231 -2.35 30.77 -0.24
N PHE A 232 -1.56 31.05 0.80
CA PHE A 232 -1.89 32.14 1.73
C PHE A 232 -1.27 33.49 1.34
N SER A 233 -0.39 33.53 0.35
CA SER A 233 0.30 34.76 -0.05
C SER A 233 -0.65 35.72 -0.76
N GLN A 234 -0.78 36.93 -0.21
CA GLN A 234 -1.56 38.02 -0.80
C GLN A 234 -0.71 38.95 -1.67
N LYS A 235 0.63 38.86 -1.57
CA LYS A 235 1.58 39.72 -2.29
C LYS A 235 2.29 38.92 -3.39
N ARG A 236 2.33 39.48 -4.60
CA ARG A 236 3.04 38.87 -5.74
C ARG A 236 4.28 39.68 -6.09
N TYR A 237 5.43 39.01 -6.13
CA TYR A 237 6.66 39.57 -6.67
C TYR A 237 6.90 38.93 -8.03
N THR A 238 7.09 39.77 -9.03
CA THR A 238 7.41 39.32 -10.39
C THR A 238 8.88 39.59 -10.64
N LEU A 239 9.64 38.54 -10.93
CA LEU A 239 10.99 38.63 -11.43
C LEU A 239 10.92 38.62 -12.96
N SER A 240 11.31 39.74 -13.57
CA SER A 240 11.44 39.85 -15.01
C SER A 240 12.92 39.90 -15.37
N LEU A 241 13.35 39.00 -16.25
CA LEU A 241 14.61 39.17 -16.97
C LEU A 241 14.31 39.92 -18.27
N SER A 242 14.82 41.14 -18.40
CA SER A 242 14.90 41.82 -19.70
C SER A 242 16.29 42.39 -19.89
N ASN A 243 16.87 42.21 -21.08
CA ASN A 243 18.20 42.71 -21.46
C ASN A 243 19.30 42.39 -20.42
N GLY A 244 19.35 41.15 -19.92
CA GLY A 244 20.40 40.71 -18.99
C GLY A 244 20.32 41.27 -17.56
N LYS A 245 19.33 42.11 -17.24
CA LYS A 245 19.10 42.62 -15.87
C LYS A 245 17.86 41.98 -15.26
N ALA A 246 18.03 41.40 -14.07
CA ALA A 246 16.93 40.89 -13.27
C ALA A 246 16.30 42.06 -12.49
N THR A 247 15.00 42.31 -12.70
CA THR A 247 14.25 43.31 -11.93
C THR A 247 13.12 42.64 -11.16
N LEU A 248 13.10 42.88 -9.84
CA LEU A 248 12.04 42.43 -8.94
C LEU A 248 11.03 43.56 -8.79
N LYS A 249 9.79 43.37 -9.25
CA LYS A 249 8.70 44.33 -9.07
C LYS A 249 7.56 43.71 -8.27
N GLN A 250 7.15 44.38 -7.20
CA GLN A 250 5.91 44.04 -6.51
C GLN A 250 4.74 44.37 -7.44
N THR A 251 3.90 43.39 -7.71
CA THR A 251 2.75 43.53 -8.62
C THR A 251 1.47 43.27 -7.85
N HIS A 252 0.50 44.18 -7.94
CA HIS A 252 -0.85 43.94 -7.41
C HIS A 252 -1.64 43.08 -8.41
N ASN A 253 -2.61 42.31 -7.88
CA ASN A 253 -3.32 41.20 -8.55
C ASN A 253 -3.93 41.49 -9.96
N SER A 254 -4.02 42.74 -10.41
CA SER A 254 -4.76 43.14 -11.61
C SER A 254 -3.94 43.35 -12.88
N GLN A 255 -2.60 43.22 -12.89
CA GLN A 255 -1.77 43.71 -14.02
C GLN A 255 -0.97 42.66 -14.81
N LEU A 256 -1.16 41.35 -14.59
CA LEU A 256 -0.36 40.32 -15.27
C LEU A 256 -1.07 39.79 -16.54
N THR A 257 -1.09 40.62 -17.58
CA THR A 257 -1.51 40.25 -18.94
C THR A 257 -0.35 40.49 -19.92
N GLY A 258 0.61 39.57 -19.98
CA GLY A 258 1.73 39.69 -20.92
C GLY A 258 2.41 38.35 -21.19
N HIS A 259 2.76 38.09 -22.46
CA HIS A 259 3.41 36.88 -22.97
C HIS A 259 4.93 36.80 -22.70
N ASN A 260 5.48 37.60 -21.77
CA ASN A 260 6.91 37.59 -21.49
C ASN A 260 7.25 36.51 -20.45
N TRP A 261 8.43 35.89 -20.59
CA TRP A 261 9.00 34.90 -19.68
C TRP A 261 9.26 35.50 -18.30
N GLN A 262 8.21 35.65 -17.50
CA GLN A 262 8.24 36.20 -16.15
C GLN A 262 8.11 35.08 -15.13
N PHE A 263 9.04 35.02 -14.19
CA PHE A 263 8.96 34.15 -13.03
C PHE A 263 8.19 34.88 -11.94
N ILE A 264 7.07 34.31 -11.51
CA ILE A 264 6.23 34.93 -10.47
C ILE A 264 6.38 34.11 -9.21
N VAL A 265 6.93 34.72 -8.16
CA VAL A 265 7.00 34.11 -6.83
C VAL A 265 6.14 34.95 -5.90
N PRO A 266 4.88 34.58 -5.66
CA PRO A 266 4.10 35.21 -4.62
C PRO A 266 4.69 34.80 -3.27
N PHE A 267 5.10 35.79 -2.50
CA PHE A 267 5.71 35.56 -1.20
C PHE A 267 5.19 36.63 -0.24
N ASP A 268 4.61 36.20 0.86
CA ASP A 268 4.32 37.08 1.99
C ASP A 268 5.28 36.69 3.11
N VAL A 269 6.38 37.43 3.23
CA VAL A 269 7.47 37.13 4.18
C VAL A 269 6.92 36.91 5.59
N ARG A 270 6.03 37.80 6.05
CA ARG A 270 5.49 37.73 7.41
C ARG A 270 4.66 36.47 7.60
N ARG A 271 3.73 36.18 6.68
CA ARG A 271 2.88 34.98 6.79
C ARG A 271 3.70 33.70 6.66
N THR A 272 4.68 33.68 5.77
CA THR A 272 5.59 32.53 5.63
C THR A 272 6.39 32.30 6.90
N VAL A 273 7.00 33.34 7.48
CA VAL A 273 7.74 33.21 8.73
C VAL A 273 6.84 32.70 9.86
N ILE A 274 5.61 33.21 9.99
CA ILE A 274 4.65 32.72 11.00
C ILE A 274 4.28 31.26 10.73
N TYR A 275 4.00 30.88 9.49
CA TYR A 275 3.68 29.50 9.12
C TYR A 275 4.83 28.55 9.47
N VAL A 276 6.06 28.90 9.08
CA VAL A 276 7.28 28.12 9.38
C VAL A 276 7.52 28.06 10.89
N ALA A 277 7.31 29.17 11.62
CA ALA A 277 7.50 29.20 13.06
C ALA A 277 6.50 28.29 13.80
N ILE A 278 5.23 28.27 13.38
CA ILE A 278 4.22 27.37 13.97
C ILE A 278 4.54 25.91 13.65
N PHE A 279 4.91 25.61 12.40
CA PHE A 279 5.35 24.27 12.01
C PHE A 279 6.55 23.83 12.86
N ALA A 280 7.61 24.65 12.94
CA ALA A 280 8.82 24.36 13.70
C ALA A 280 8.52 24.20 15.20
N ALA A 281 7.71 25.10 15.79
CA ALA A 281 7.30 24.99 17.18
C ALA A 281 6.55 23.68 17.45
N THR A 282 5.69 23.24 16.53
CA THR A 282 4.96 21.97 16.66
C THR A 282 5.92 20.78 16.64
N VAL A 283 6.84 20.74 15.68
CA VAL A 283 7.87 19.70 15.56
C VAL A 283 8.76 19.65 16.80
N ILE A 284 9.22 20.82 17.28
CA ILE A 284 10.06 20.94 18.47
C ILE A 284 9.29 20.47 19.71
N LEU A 285 8.05 20.92 19.91
CA LEU A 285 7.26 20.55 21.10
C LEU A 285 6.98 19.04 21.15
N ILE A 286 6.69 18.41 20.01
CA ILE A 286 6.49 16.96 19.94
C ILE A 286 7.82 16.21 20.11
N GLY A 287 8.91 16.70 19.52
CA GLY A 287 10.22 16.05 19.56
C GLY A 287 10.97 16.24 20.88
N LEU A 288 10.70 17.31 21.62
CA LEU A 288 11.44 17.70 22.82
C LEU A 288 11.48 16.63 23.93
N PRO A 289 10.38 15.92 24.26
CA PRO A 289 10.43 14.83 25.22
C PRO A 289 11.42 13.73 24.81
N PHE A 290 11.42 13.32 23.54
CA PHE A 290 12.30 12.29 23.00
C PHE A 290 13.75 12.75 22.90
N TYR A 291 13.97 14.02 22.55
CA TYR A 291 15.31 14.62 22.59
C TYR A 291 15.89 14.60 24.00
N ARG A 292 15.06 14.79 25.03
CA ARG A 292 15.48 14.72 26.44
C ARG A 292 15.72 13.29 26.93
N MET A 293 15.11 12.28 26.29
CA MET A 293 15.37 10.87 26.58
C MET A 293 16.77 10.50 26.07
N ASN A 294 16.97 10.58 24.75
CA ASN A 294 18.28 10.38 24.14
C ASN A 294 18.44 11.27 22.89
N PRO A 295 19.27 12.32 22.94
CA PRO A 295 19.45 13.24 21.83
C PRO A 295 20.14 12.59 20.62
N ALA A 296 20.86 11.48 20.80
CA ALA A 296 21.49 10.75 19.69
C ALA A 296 20.45 10.07 18.78
N LEU A 297 19.30 9.68 19.33
CA LEU A 297 18.27 8.90 18.63
C LEU A 297 17.19 9.76 17.96
N ILE A 298 17.11 11.06 18.27
CA ILE A 298 16.03 11.93 17.76
C ILE A 298 16.00 12.01 16.22
N LEU A 299 17.16 11.90 15.57
CA LEU A 299 17.32 11.89 14.12
C LEU A 299 17.42 10.48 13.54
N GLY A 300 17.18 9.44 14.34
CA GLY A 300 17.39 8.05 13.94
C GLY A 300 16.55 7.64 12.75
N SER A 301 15.29 8.04 12.71
CA SER A 301 14.42 7.76 11.57
C SER A 301 14.99 8.30 10.25
N GLN A 302 15.61 9.48 10.27
CA GLN A 302 16.24 10.11 9.11
C GLN A 302 17.58 9.46 8.77
N GLN A 303 18.40 9.13 9.78
CA GLN A 303 19.68 8.46 9.59
C GLN A 303 19.49 7.06 8.97
N ILE A 304 18.58 6.26 9.53
CA ILE A 304 18.26 4.92 9.03
C ILE A 304 17.65 5.02 7.63
N THR A 305 16.70 5.93 7.40
CA THR A 305 16.11 6.11 6.06
C THR A 305 17.17 6.56 5.03
N GLY A 306 18.10 7.44 5.42
CA GLY A 306 19.18 7.92 4.55
C GLY A 306 20.19 6.83 4.20
N ALA A 307 20.45 5.91 5.12
CA ALA A 307 21.39 4.80 4.96
C ALA A 307 20.89 3.68 4.03
N ARG A 308 19.57 3.51 3.87
CA ARG A 308 18.98 2.47 3.00
C ARG A 308 19.48 2.59 1.57
N GLN A 309 19.92 1.50 0.94
CA GLN A 309 20.16 1.50 -0.51
C GLN A 309 18.87 1.80 -1.27
N PRO A 310 18.91 2.39 -2.49
CA PRO A 310 17.69 2.64 -3.24
C PRO A 310 16.91 1.35 -3.46
N TRP A 311 15.60 1.38 -3.26
CA TRP A 311 14.76 0.18 -3.29
C TRP A 311 13.47 0.45 -4.06
N GLU A 312 12.95 -0.57 -4.75
CA GLU A 312 11.68 -0.52 -5.50
C GLU A 312 11.54 0.70 -6.43
N THR A 313 12.65 1.22 -6.96
CA THR A 313 12.66 2.40 -7.84
C THR A 313 13.57 2.17 -9.03
N VAL A 314 13.47 3.05 -10.04
CA VAL A 314 14.44 3.04 -11.16
C VAL A 314 15.88 3.20 -10.66
N TRP A 315 16.07 3.91 -9.54
CA TRP A 315 17.36 4.05 -8.87
C TRP A 315 17.88 2.72 -8.33
N ALA A 316 16.98 1.90 -7.77
CA ALA A 316 17.31 0.54 -7.31
C ALA A 316 17.78 -0.33 -8.48
N LEU A 317 17.10 -0.27 -9.63
CA LEU A 317 17.52 -1.01 -10.83
C LEU A 317 18.92 -0.58 -11.32
N ILE A 318 19.22 0.72 -11.29
CA ILE A 318 20.55 1.24 -11.68
C ILE A 318 21.63 0.78 -10.70
N ASP A 319 21.34 0.75 -9.40
CA ASP A 319 22.25 0.25 -8.36
C ASP A 319 22.28 -1.29 -8.30
N GLY A 320 21.47 -2.00 -9.09
CA GLY A 320 21.38 -3.46 -9.08
C GLY A 320 20.73 -4.02 -7.81
N ASN A 321 19.97 -3.21 -7.09
CA ASN A 321 19.22 -3.63 -5.90
C ASN A 321 17.80 -4.08 -6.29
N PHE A 322 17.49 -5.33 -5.96
CA PHE A 322 16.19 -5.96 -6.21
C PHE A 322 15.48 -6.32 -4.89
N ASP A 323 15.98 -5.83 -3.76
CA ASP A 323 15.40 -6.09 -2.45
C ASP A 323 14.39 -4.99 -2.06
N TYR A 324 13.54 -5.29 -1.08
CA TYR A 324 12.70 -4.31 -0.42
C TYR A 324 13.54 -3.61 0.65
N GLY A 325 13.33 -2.31 0.87
CA GLY A 325 14.28 -1.40 1.53
C GLY A 325 14.54 -1.63 3.03
N ILE A 326 15.04 -2.79 3.42
CA ILE A 326 15.44 -3.17 4.77
C ILE A 326 16.87 -2.68 5.04
N ILE A 327 17.11 -2.29 6.29
CA ILE A 327 18.46 -2.31 6.86
C ILE A 327 18.46 -3.45 7.87
N PRO A 328 19.30 -4.49 7.70
CA PRO A 328 19.38 -5.63 8.62
C PRO A 328 20.11 -5.19 9.91
N LEU A 329 19.46 -4.30 10.65
CA LEU A 329 19.95 -3.72 11.89
C LEU A 329 19.12 -4.31 13.03
N ASP A 330 19.80 -4.92 14.00
CA ASP A 330 19.21 -5.05 15.33
C ASP A 330 19.02 -3.65 15.90
N MET A 331 17.77 -3.20 15.99
CA MET A 331 17.44 -1.84 16.45
C MET A 331 17.93 -1.55 17.89
N ARG A 332 18.32 -2.59 18.64
CA ARG A 332 18.93 -2.47 19.98
C ARG A 332 20.42 -2.10 19.93
N ASN A 333 21.07 -2.28 18.78
CA ASN A 333 22.48 -1.95 18.59
C ASN A 333 22.65 -0.43 18.38
N LEU A 334 22.91 0.29 19.48
CA LEU A 334 23.10 1.75 19.45
C LEU A 334 24.46 2.18 18.87
N ASP A 335 25.40 1.24 18.72
CA ASP A 335 26.74 1.52 18.19
C ASP A 335 26.76 1.54 16.64
N TRP A 336 25.66 1.16 15.98
CA TRP A 336 25.57 1.16 14.53
C TRP A 336 25.74 2.56 13.93
N THR A 337 26.51 2.66 12.84
CA THR A 337 26.71 3.91 12.12
C THR A 337 26.25 3.82 10.66
N PRO A 338 25.71 4.90 10.06
CA PRO A 338 25.30 4.90 8.65
C PRO A 338 26.41 4.58 7.64
N GLY A 339 27.69 4.75 8.01
CA GLY A 339 28.84 4.42 7.16
C GLY A 339 29.02 2.93 6.90
N ASP A 340 28.40 2.09 7.72
CA ASP A 340 28.40 0.63 7.58
C ASP A 340 27.44 0.14 6.48
N ALA A 341 26.57 1.02 5.97
CA ALA A 341 25.65 0.68 4.89
C ALA A 341 26.39 0.60 3.54
N PRO A 342 25.95 -0.28 2.61
CA PRO A 342 26.52 -0.31 1.26
C PRO A 342 26.43 1.09 0.62
N PRO A 343 27.38 1.51 -0.22
CA PRO A 343 27.32 2.79 -0.93
C PRO A 343 26.41 2.71 -2.17
N SER A 344 25.62 3.77 -2.43
CA SER A 344 24.84 3.94 -3.67
C SER A 344 25.69 4.62 -4.74
N ARG A 345 25.59 4.20 -6.01
CA ARG A 345 26.34 4.81 -7.12
C ARG A 345 25.63 6.03 -7.70
N ILE A 346 24.39 6.28 -7.27
CA ILE A 346 23.56 7.37 -7.77
C ILE A 346 24.08 8.72 -7.22
N PRO A 347 24.32 9.71 -8.10
CA PRO A 347 24.73 11.05 -7.66
C PRO A 347 23.52 11.80 -7.08
N TRP A 348 23.16 11.52 -5.83
CA TRP A 348 21.95 12.03 -5.17
C TRP A 348 21.82 13.55 -5.17
N LEU A 349 22.94 14.28 -5.11
CA LEU A 349 22.94 15.75 -5.25
C LEU A 349 22.45 16.19 -6.62
N LEU A 350 22.89 15.51 -7.69
CA LEU A 350 22.44 15.80 -9.05
C LEU A 350 20.97 15.41 -9.25
N VAL A 351 20.56 14.22 -8.80
CA VAL A 351 19.16 13.76 -8.88
C VAL A 351 18.22 14.73 -8.16
N THR A 352 18.60 15.16 -6.95
CA THR A 352 17.84 16.15 -6.17
C THR A 352 17.85 17.52 -6.84
N GLY A 353 18.99 17.95 -7.39
CA GLY A 353 19.09 19.19 -8.15
C GLY A 353 18.16 19.21 -9.36
N VAL A 354 18.13 18.14 -10.15
CA VAL A 354 17.23 18.01 -11.32
C VAL A 354 15.77 18.01 -10.89
N ALA A 355 15.40 17.24 -9.87
CA ALA A 355 14.03 17.23 -9.36
C ALA A 355 13.61 18.61 -8.84
N ALA A 356 14.49 19.30 -8.11
CA ALA A 356 14.26 20.66 -7.63
C ALA A 356 14.12 21.68 -8.77
N LEU A 357 14.90 21.54 -9.86
CA LEU A 357 14.78 22.37 -11.05
C LEU A 357 13.45 22.13 -11.78
N ILE A 358 13.04 20.87 -11.94
CA ILE A 358 11.74 20.52 -12.54
C ILE A 358 10.59 21.08 -11.69
N TYR A 359 10.64 20.85 -10.37
CA TYR A 359 9.66 21.38 -9.42
C TYR A 359 9.61 22.91 -9.49
N GLY A 360 10.77 23.57 -9.32
CA GLY A 360 10.90 25.03 -9.32
C GLY A 360 10.46 25.67 -10.64
N TRP A 361 10.75 25.01 -11.77
CA TRP A 361 10.26 25.44 -13.08
C TRP A 361 8.74 25.52 -13.08
N PHE A 362 8.02 24.43 -12.80
CA PHE A 362 6.56 24.45 -12.82
C PHE A 362 5.95 25.31 -11.72
N TYR A 363 6.53 25.29 -10.51
CA TYR A 363 6.11 26.08 -9.36
C TYR A 363 6.09 27.58 -9.65
N THR A 364 6.99 28.07 -10.50
CA THR A 364 7.12 29.48 -10.87
C THR A 364 6.45 29.84 -12.20
N ARG A 365 5.80 28.89 -12.88
CA ARG A 365 5.19 29.13 -14.21
C ARG A 365 3.96 30.03 -14.11
N PRO A 366 3.82 31.02 -15.01
CA PRO A 366 2.57 31.76 -15.14
C PRO A 366 1.45 30.82 -15.61
N GLY A 367 0.28 30.95 -14.99
CA GLY A 367 -0.91 30.14 -15.29
C GLY A 367 -1.41 29.29 -14.12
N ILE A 368 -0.58 29.03 -13.10
CA ILE A 368 -1.08 28.45 -11.85
C ILE A 368 -1.88 29.52 -11.10
N GLN A 369 -3.19 29.31 -11.03
CA GLN A 369 -4.10 30.14 -10.26
C GLN A 369 -4.27 29.50 -8.89
N TRP A 370 -3.35 29.75 -7.97
CA TRP A 370 -3.34 29.10 -6.64
C TRP A 370 -4.63 29.28 -5.82
N HIS A 371 -5.40 30.34 -6.07
CA HIS A 371 -6.71 30.53 -5.44
C HIS A 371 -7.78 29.54 -5.95
N LYS A 372 -7.57 28.92 -7.11
CA LYS A 372 -8.41 27.85 -7.63
C LYS A 372 -8.03 26.53 -6.99
N VAL A 373 -9.01 25.88 -6.38
CA VAL A 373 -8.91 24.57 -5.73
C VAL A 373 -8.39 23.55 -6.72
N ARG A 374 -8.89 23.54 -7.96
CA ARG A 374 -8.46 22.60 -8.99
C ARG A 374 -6.98 22.73 -9.33
N HIS A 375 -6.48 23.95 -9.52
CA HIS A 375 -5.08 24.17 -9.89
C HIS A 375 -4.14 23.76 -8.76
N SER A 376 -4.48 24.12 -7.52
CA SER A 376 -3.68 23.80 -6.35
C SER A 376 -3.67 22.29 -6.05
N LEU A 377 -4.82 21.62 -6.10
CA LEU A 377 -4.88 20.16 -5.95
C LEU A 377 -4.11 19.44 -7.06
N ALA A 378 -4.23 19.91 -8.31
CA ALA A 378 -3.48 19.35 -9.43
C ALA A 378 -1.96 19.50 -9.23
N PHE A 379 -1.50 20.67 -8.76
CA PHE A 379 -0.10 20.87 -8.46
C PHE A 379 0.39 20.00 -7.29
N VAL A 380 -0.44 19.78 -6.26
CA VAL A 380 -0.13 18.84 -5.18
C VAL A 380 -0.04 17.41 -5.69
N GLY A 381 -0.97 16.96 -6.55
CA GLY A 381 -0.90 15.65 -7.20
C GLY A 381 0.38 15.49 -8.02
N PHE A 382 0.76 16.51 -8.80
CA PHE A 382 2.04 16.55 -9.52
C PHE A 382 3.23 16.45 -8.55
N THR A 383 3.20 17.18 -7.43
CA THR A 383 4.27 17.18 -6.42
C THR A 383 4.47 15.78 -5.84
N LEU A 384 3.38 15.06 -5.56
CA LEU A 384 3.46 13.68 -5.07
C LEU A 384 4.01 12.73 -6.14
N CYS A 385 3.57 12.83 -7.40
CA CYS A 385 4.16 12.03 -8.48
C CYS A 385 5.66 12.30 -8.65
N LEU A 386 6.07 13.57 -8.62
CA LEU A 386 7.48 13.95 -8.71
C LEU A 386 8.28 13.42 -7.51
N PHE A 387 7.71 13.46 -6.30
CA PHE A 387 8.30 12.84 -5.12
C PHE A 387 8.49 11.33 -5.32
N MET A 388 7.50 10.60 -5.85
CA MET A 388 7.64 9.16 -6.12
C MET A 388 8.71 8.83 -7.16
N LEU A 389 8.93 9.72 -8.13
CA LEU A 389 9.99 9.59 -9.14
C LEU A 389 11.38 9.97 -8.60
N TRP A 390 11.43 10.94 -7.70
CA TRP A 390 12.68 11.43 -7.10
C TRP A 390 13.17 10.58 -5.93
N SER A 391 12.26 10.02 -5.13
CA SER A 391 12.57 9.35 -3.87
C SER A 391 13.55 8.19 -4.07
N LYS A 392 14.47 8.03 -3.11
CA LYS A 392 15.42 6.91 -3.04
C LYS A 392 14.72 5.55 -2.96
N GLY A 393 13.59 5.54 -2.27
CA GLY A 393 12.79 4.35 -2.06
C GLY A 393 11.35 4.56 -2.44
N TYR A 394 10.71 3.48 -2.82
CA TYR A 394 9.26 3.38 -2.94
C TYR A 394 8.80 2.21 -2.09
N SER A 395 7.61 2.29 -1.53
CA SER A 395 7.00 1.11 -0.94
C SER A 395 5.54 1.00 -1.40
N PRO A 396 5.00 -0.22 -1.57
CA PRO A 396 3.75 -0.42 -2.27
C PRO A 396 2.57 0.33 -1.63
N GLN A 397 2.59 0.48 -0.32
CA GLN A 397 1.57 1.19 0.44
C GLN A 397 1.51 2.70 0.12
N TRP A 398 2.58 3.31 -0.41
CA TRP A 398 2.60 4.73 -0.75
C TRP A 398 1.67 5.07 -1.93
N LEU A 399 1.26 4.06 -2.71
CA LEU A 399 0.33 4.24 -3.81
C LEU A 399 -1.02 4.85 -3.36
N GLY A 400 -1.45 4.60 -2.12
CA GLY A 400 -2.68 5.19 -1.55
C GLY A 400 -2.73 6.73 -1.65
N TRP A 401 -1.57 7.39 -1.53
CA TRP A 401 -1.44 8.85 -1.67
C TRP A 401 -1.78 9.31 -3.08
N ILE A 402 -1.29 8.63 -4.11
CA ILE A 402 -1.54 8.98 -5.52
C ILE A 402 -2.97 8.63 -5.91
N LEU A 403 -3.46 7.48 -5.46
CA LEU A 403 -4.82 7.00 -5.73
C LEU A 403 -5.90 7.97 -5.25
N PHE A 404 -5.68 8.63 -4.10
CA PHE A 404 -6.54 9.71 -3.63
C PHE A 404 -6.73 10.80 -4.69
N PHE A 405 -5.62 11.30 -5.25
CA PHE A 405 -5.64 12.38 -6.24
C PHE A 405 -6.15 11.90 -7.60
N ILE A 406 -5.92 10.64 -7.99
CA ILE A 406 -6.52 10.06 -9.19
C ILE A 406 -8.05 10.03 -9.05
N ALA A 407 -8.58 9.50 -7.94
CA ALA A 407 -10.01 9.44 -7.72
C ALA A 407 -10.65 10.85 -7.70
N LEU A 408 -9.97 11.81 -7.07
CA LEU A 408 -10.45 13.19 -6.94
C LEU A 408 -10.40 13.99 -8.25
N LEU A 409 -9.28 13.94 -8.98
CA LEU A 409 -9.01 14.83 -10.12
C LEU A 409 -9.26 14.18 -11.48
N LEU A 410 -9.23 12.86 -11.55
CA LEU A 410 -9.48 12.07 -12.76
C LEU A 410 -10.62 11.05 -12.54
N PRO A 411 -11.83 11.47 -12.10
CA PRO A 411 -12.94 10.56 -11.88
C PRO A 411 -13.57 10.12 -13.21
N ASN A 412 -12.81 9.46 -14.07
CA ASN A 412 -13.21 9.00 -15.40
C ASN A 412 -12.53 7.66 -15.72
N LEU A 413 -12.88 7.06 -16.86
CA LEU A 413 -12.34 5.75 -17.26
C LEU A 413 -10.81 5.74 -17.28
N ARG A 414 -10.19 6.80 -17.81
CA ARG A 414 -8.73 6.91 -17.90
C ARG A 414 -8.07 6.92 -16.51
N GLY A 415 -8.61 7.70 -15.57
CA GLY A 415 -8.12 7.71 -14.19
C GLY A 415 -8.27 6.35 -13.50
N VAL A 416 -9.42 5.70 -13.69
CA VAL A 416 -9.66 4.33 -13.18
C VAL A 416 -8.67 3.34 -13.80
N THR A 417 -8.38 3.44 -15.10
CA THR A 417 -7.37 2.59 -15.75
C THR A 417 -5.98 2.80 -15.14
N TYR A 418 -5.55 4.04 -14.89
CA TYR A 418 -4.28 4.29 -14.19
C TYR A 418 -4.27 3.69 -12.77
N ALA A 419 -5.36 3.87 -12.01
CA ALA A 419 -5.48 3.33 -10.67
C ALA A 419 -5.39 1.80 -10.65
N VAL A 420 -6.06 1.12 -11.58
CA VAL A 420 -6.04 -0.34 -11.71
C VAL A 420 -4.65 -0.83 -12.13
N LEU A 421 -4.06 -0.25 -13.18
CA LEU A 421 -2.73 -0.66 -13.64
C LEU A 421 -1.66 -0.49 -12.56
N LEU A 422 -1.68 0.64 -11.85
CA LEU A 422 -0.79 0.86 -10.71
C LEU A 422 -1.05 -0.16 -9.61
N SER A 423 -2.31 -0.42 -9.25
CA SER A 423 -2.65 -1.39 -8.20
C SER A 423 -2.20 -2.82 -8.54
N VAL A 424 -2.38 -3.24 -9.79
CA VAL A 424 -1.93 -4.56 -10.27
C VAL A 424 -0.41 -4.64 -10.23
N ALA A 425 0.31 -3.65 -10.77
CA ALA A 425 1.77 -3.60 -10.71
C ALA A 425 2.27 -3.66 -9.25
N ASN A 426 1.59 -2.95 -8.35
CA ASN A 426 1.89 -2.91 -6.93
C ASN A 426 1.74 -4.28 -6.25
N ILE A 427 0.68 -5.03 -6.56
CA ILE A 427 0.46 -6.38 -6.03
C ILE A 427 1.49 -7.37 -6.58
N ILE A 428 1.78 -7.29 -7.90
CA ILE A 428 2.77 -8.15 -8.53
C ILE A 428 4.14 -7.93 -7.88
N GLU A 429 4.55 -6.68 -7.68
CA GLU A 429 5.83 -6.37 -7.01
C GLU A 429 5.82 -6.83 -5.54
N ALA A 430 4.83 -6.39 -4.75
CA ALA A 430 4.79 -6.61 -3.31
C ALA A 430 4.62 -8.07 -2.90
N ASN A 431 3.75 -8.81 -3.61
CA ASN A 431 3.33 -10.15 -3.21
C ASN A 431 3.86 -11.24 -4.13
N PHE A 432 3.91 -11.01 -5.44
CA PHE A 432 4.33 -12.07 -6.36
C PHE A 432 5.85 -12.11 -6.52
N TYR A 433 6.50 -10.98 -6.76
CA TYR A 433 7.95 -10.94 -6.91
C TYR A 433 8.65 -11.28 -5.59
N PHE A 434 8.43 -10.52 -4.52
CA PHE A 434 9.19 -10.72 -3.28
C PHE A 434 8.95 -12.07 -2.58
N ILE A 435 7.82 -12.73 -2.83
CA ILE A 435 7.40 -13.92 -2.08
C ILE A 435 7.38 -15.16 -2.94
N ILE A 436 6.72 -15.10 -4.11
CA ILE A 436 6.51 -16.28 -4.96
C ILE A 436 7.67 -16.44 -5.96
N PHE A 437 8.19 -15.34 -6.50
CA PHE A 437 9.15 -15.32 -7.60
C PHE A 437 10.39 -14.44 -7.33
N PRO A 438 11.11 -14.61 -6.20
CA PRO A 438 12.18 -13.69 -5.81
C PRO A 438 13.38 -13.68 -6.78
N GLU A 439 13.58 -14.77 -7.51
CA GLU A 439 14.66 -14.92 -8.48
C GLU A 439 14.34 -14.26 -9.84
N GLU A 440 13.06 -13.96 -10.12
CA GLU A 440 12.58 -13.43 -11.40
C GLU A 440 12.75 -11.91 -11.50
N ARG A 441 14.01 -11.45 -11.51
CA ARG A 441 14.38 -10.02 -11.49
C ARG A 441 13.76 -9.19 -12.62
N TRP A 442 13.41 -9.81 -13.76
CA TRP A 442 12.73 -9.13 -14.85
C TRP A 442 11.31 -8.70 -14.45
N LEU A 443 10.63 -9.45 -13.58
CA LEU A 443 9.29 -9.14 -13.09
C LEU A 443 9.31 -7.86 -12.24
N PHE A 444 10.30 -7.76 -11.35
CA PHE A 444 10.58 -6.54 -10.59
C PHE A 444 10.93 -5.37 -11.51
N ALA A 445 11.85 -5.57 -12.45
CA ALA A 445 12.20 -4.51 -13.40
C ALA A 445 10.99 -4.03 -14.21
N ALA A 446 10.14 -4.94 -14.69
CA ALA A 446 8.93 -4.60 -15.45
C ALA A 446 7.93 -3.80 -14.62
N THR A 447 7.68 -4.19 -13.37
CA THR A 447 6.75 -3.48 -12.47
C THR A 447 7.27 -2.10 -12.07
N VAL A 448 8.55 -1.98 -11.74
CA VAL A 448 9.21 -0.69 -11.47
C VAL A 448 9.13 0.23 -12.69
N LEU A 449 9.52 -0.24 -13.88
CA LEU A 449 9.51 0.56 -15.10
C LEU A 449 8.08 1.00 -15.50
N LEU A 450 7.11 0.08 -15.40
CA LEU A 450 5.70 0.41 -15.64
C LEU A 450 5.21 1.48 -14.66
N ARG A 451 5.49 1.34 -13.37
CA ARG A 451 5.11 2.34 -12.35
C ARG A 451 5.78 3.68 -12.61
N THR A 452 7.08 3.72 -12.91
CA THR A 452 7.81 4.95 -13.26
C THR A 452 7.19 5.64 -14.48
N LEU A 453 6.84 4.88 -15.52
CA LEU A 453 6.14 5.41 -16.69
C LEU A 453 4.78 6.00 -16.31
N LEU A 454 3.96 5.25 -15.55
CA LEU A 454 2.63 5.67 -15.14
C LEU A 454 2.66 6.91 -14.23
N PHE A 455 3.60 7.01 -13.28
CA PHE A 455 3.78 8.21 -12.47
C PHE A 455 4.24 9.40 -13.28
N THR A 456 5.09 9.20 -14.30
CA THR A 456 5.50 10.26 -15.22
C THR A 456 4.31 10.78 -16.04
N VAL A 457 3.48 9.87 -16.56
CA VAL A 457 2.25 10.22 -17.29
C VAL A 457 1.25 10.91 -16.38
N LEU A 458 1.06 10.43 -15.14
CA LEU A 458 0.16 11.05 -14.16
C LEU A 458 0.64 12.44 -13.73
N ALA A 459 1.95 12.65 -13.56
CA ALA A 459 2.52 13.96 -13.33
C ALA A 459 2.12 14.92 -14.46
N ALA A 460 2.23 14.50 -15.72
CA ALA A 460 1.80 15.30 -16.87
C ALA A 460 0.28 15.52 -16.89
N GLU A 461 -0.54 14.48 -16.61
CA GLU A 461 -2.00 14.58 -16.52
C GLU A 461 -2.45 15.61 -15.49
N PHE A 462 -1.81 15.65 -14.32
CA PHE A 462 -2.11 16.66 -13.32
C PHE A 462 -1.71 18.06 -13.78
N LEU A 463 -0.54 18.23 -14.41
CA LEU A 463 -0.16 19.53 -14.98
C LEU A 463 -1.11 19.96 -16.12
N TRP A 464 -1.69 19.03 -16.86
CA TRP A 464 -2.69 19.31 -17.89
C TRP A 464 -4.04 19.79 -17.37
N LEU A 465 -4.35 19.57 -16.09
CA LEU A 465 -5.50 20.21 -15.45
C LEU A 465 -5.29 21.72 -15.24
N ILE A 466 -4.02 22.16 -15.20
CA ILE A 466 -3.61 23.56 -15.11
C ILE A 466 -3.44 24.15 -16.51
N TRP A 467 -2.75 23.42 -17.39
CA TRP A 467 -2.45 23.82 -18.77
C TRP A 467 -2.99 22.78 -19.76
N PRO A 468 -4.27 22.90 -20.18
CA PRO A 468 -4.91 21.91 -21.02
C PRO A 468 -4.15 21.63 -22.33
N PRO A 469 -3.91 20.35 -22.67
CA PRO A 469 -3.21 19.98 -23.89
C PRO A 469 -4.14 20.15 -25.10
N ARG A 470 -3.53 20.16 -26.29
CA ARG A 470 -4.27 20.15 -27.56
C ARG A 470 -5.08 18.86 -27.69
N ALA A 471 -6.27 18.93 -28.29
CA ALA A 471 -7.18 17.79 -28.45
C ALA A 471 -6.56 16.56 -29.17
N ARG A 472 -5.61 16.78 -30.09
CA ARG A 472 -4.86 15.69 -30.75
C ARG A 472 -4.01 14.89 -29.77
N LEU A 473 -3.33 15.56 -28.83
CA LEU A 473 -2.51 14.92 -27.82
C LEU A 473 -3.38 14.07 -26.86
N ASN A 474 -4.52 14.60 -26.42
CA ASN A 474 -5.48 13.84 -25.62
C ASN A 474 -5.97 12.55 -26.32
N ARG A 475 -6.27 12.63 -27.61
CA ARG A 475 -6.64 11.43 -28.38
C ARG A 475 -5.50 10.43 -28.48
N ALA A 476 -4.28 10.90 -28.76
CA ALA A 476 -3.10 10.04 -28.82
C ALA A 476 -2.88 9.31 -27.49
N LEU A 477 -2.96 10.01 -26.36
CA LEU A 477 -2.79 9.42 -25.02
C LEU A 477 -3.83 8.34 -24.70
N ASN A 478 -5.09 8.56 -25.07
CA ASN A 478 -6.13 7.56 -24.87
C ASN A 478 -5.84 6.28 -25.68
N TRP A 479 -5.39 6.42 -26.93
CA TRP A 479 -4.99 5.29 -27.75
C TRP A 479 -3.72 4.61 -27.23
N SER A 480 -2.72 5.39 -26.78
CA SER A 480 -1.50 4.85 -26.16
C SER A 480 -1.81 4.07 -24.88
N LEU A 481 -2.76 4.55 -24.06
CA LEU A 481 -3.19 3.83 -22.86
C LEU A 481 -3.92 2.53 -23.22
N ALA A 482 -4.83 2.57 -24.21
CA ALA A 482 -5.51 1.36 -24.69
C ALA A 482 -4.51 0.33 -25.26
N ALA A 483 -3.52 0.80 -26.04
CA ALA A 483 -2.45 -0.04 -26.55
C ALA A 483 -1.59 -0.62 -25.43
N LEU A 484 -1.24 0.16 -24.40
CA LEU A 484 -0.52 -0.32 -23.23
C LEU A 484 -1.30 -1.42 -22.50
N VAL A 485 -2.60 -1.23 -22.26
CA VAL A 485 -3.46 -2.25 -21.64
C VAL A 485 -3.48 -3.52 -22.49
N ALA A 486 -3.66 -3.40 -23.81
CA ALA A 486 -3.64 -4.56 -24.70
C ALA A 486 -2.29 -5.29 -24.67
N LEU A 487 -1.17 -4.55 -24.69
CA LEU A 487 0.17 -5.12 -24.58
C LEU A 487 0.39 -5.84 -23.26
N LEU A 488 -0.05 -5.27 -22.13
CA LEU A 488 0.06 -5.91 -20.83
C LEU A 488 -0.77 -7.20 -20.77
N LEU A 489 -2.01 -7.18 -21.28
CA LEU A 489 -2.87 -8.37 -21.33
C LEU A 489 -2.27 -9.47 -22.22
N LEU A 490 -1.72 -9.11 -23.38
CA LEU A 490 -1.04 -10.06 -24.26
C LEU A 490 0.25 -10.60 -23.62
N GLY A 491 0.96 -9.75 -22.87
CA GLY A 491 2.18 -10.12 -22.14
C GLY A 491 1.94 -11.11 -20.99
N LEU A 492 0.71 -11.24 -20.48
CA LEU A 492 0.39 -12.21 -19.42
C LEU A 492 0.63 -13.66 -19.85
N ILE A 493 0.45 -14.00 -21.13
CA ILE A 493 0.64 -15.37 -21.63
C ILE A 493 2.12 -15.78 -21.57
N PRO A 494 3.07 -15.09 -22.24
CA PRO A 494 4.48 -15.45 -22.15
C PRO A 494 5.03 -15.29 -20.73
N ALA A 495 4.57 -14.29 -19.96
CA ALA A 495 4.92 -14.15 -18.56
C ALA A 495 4.48 -15.38 -17.74
N GLY A 496 3.24 -15.83 -17.90
CA GLY A 496 2.71 -17.01 -17.20
C GLY A 496 3.46 -18.30 -17.56
N LEU A 497 3.85 -18.46 -18.82
CA LEU A 497 4.66 -19.59 -19.26
C LEU A 497 6.06 -19.58 -18.61
N ALA A 498 6.73 -18.42 -18.59
CA ALA A 498 8.04 -18.29 -17.94
C ALA A 498 7.96 -18.51 -16.43
N LEU A 499 6.97 -17.92 -15.77
CA LEU A 499 6.78 -18.03 -14.31
C LEU A 499 6.34 -19.43 -13.88
N LYS A 500 5.69 -20.22 -14.75
CA LYS A 500 5.29 -21.59 -14.44
C LYS A 500 6.50 -22.43 -14.07
N ASP A 501 7.52 -22.46 -14.91
CA ASP A 501 8.67 -23.35 -14.68
C ASP A 501 9.43 -22.92 -13.42
N SER A 502 9.64 -21.61 -13.25
CA SER A 502 10.20 -21.01 -12.04
C SER A 502 9.43 -21.37 -10.76
N TYR A 503 8.08 -21.32 -10.81
CA TYR A 503 7.24 -21.73 -9.69
C TYR A 503 7.51 -23.19 -9.30
N PHE A 504 7.48 -24.11 -10.27
CA PHE A 504 7.66 -25.53 -10.00
C PHE A 504 9.06 -25.82 -9.44
N GLU A 505 10.10 -25.16 -9.95
CA GLU A 505 11.47 -25.30 -9.48
C GLU A 505 11.68 -24.76 -8.05
N VAL A 506 11.18 -23.56 -7.75
CA VAL A 506 11.25 -22.97 -6.41
C VAL A 506 10.48 -23.85 -5.42
N ARG A 507 9.26 -24.28 -5.77
CA ARG A 507 8.47 -25.16 -4.91
C ARG A 507 9.11 -26.53 -4.72
N LEU A 508 9.77 -27.08 -5.74
CA LEU A 508 10.50 -28.35 -5.60
C LEU A 508 11.68 -28.20 -4.64
N ARG A 509 12.47 -27.12 -4.76
CA ARG A 509 13.58 -26.83 -3.83
C ARG A 509 13.12 -26.61 -2.38
N GLN A 510 11.93 -26.05 -2.20
CA GLN A 510 11.33 -25.82 -0.88
C GLN A 510 10.55 -27.05 -0.35
N SER A 511 10.34 -28.07 -1.17
CA SER A 511 9.58 -29.26 -0.78
C SER A 511 10.36 -30.05 0.27
N PRO A 512 9.70 -30.47 1.38
CA PRO A 512 10.30 -31.41 2.31
C PRO A 512 10.59 -32.76 1.65
N TYR A 513 9.97 -33.05 0.49
CA TYR A 513 10.12 -34.31 -0.25
C TYR A 513 10.91 -34.18 -1.56
N SER A 514 11.80 -33.19 -1.64
CA SER A 514 12.51 -32.86 -2.88
C SER A 514 13.39 -34.01 -3.40
N ALA A 515 14.06 -34.75 -2.52
CA ALA A 515 14.95 -35.84 -2.90
C ALA A 515 14.16 -37.03 -3.46
N THR A 516 13.03 -37.37 -2.84
CA THR A 516 12.14 -38.45 -3.30
C THR A 516 11.52 -38.12 -4.64
N ILE A 517 11.03 -36.88 -4.82
CA ILE A 517 10.48 -36.43 -6.09
C ILE A 517 11.56 -36.52 -7.18
N SER A 518 12.77 -36.01 -6.93
CA SER A 518 13.87 -36.07 -7.90
C SER A 518 14.31 -37.51 -8.20
N ARG A 519 14.31 -38.39 -7.20
CA ARG A 519 14.62 -39.82 -7.37
C ARG A 519 13.62 -40.52 -8.28
N LEU A 520 12.32 -40.30 -8.07
CA LEU A 520 11.23 -40.88 -8.86
C LEU A 520 11.12 -40.23 -10.25
N GLN A 521 11.42 -38.94 -10.39
CA GLN A 521 11.48 -38.28 -11.70
C GLN A 521 12.56 -38.88 -12.60
N ASN A 522 13.68 -39.34 -12.03
CA ASN A 522 14.79 -39.93 -12.77
C ASN A 522 14.70 -41.45 -12.89
N GLU A 523 13.67 -42.07 -12.33
CA GLU A 523 13.47 -43.51 -12.42
C GLU A 523 12.94 -43.92 -13.81
N GLU A 524 13.45 -45.05 -14.30
CA GLU A 524 13.02 -45.68 -15.55
C GLU A 524 11.86 -46.65 -15.31
N VAL A 525 11.87 -47.33 -14.15
CA VAL A 525 10.84 -48.29 -13.76
C VAL A 525 9.63 -47.55 -13.16
N THR A 526 8.65 -47.26 -14.00
CA THR A 526 7.41 -46.57 -13.61
C THR A 526 6.24 -47.54 -13.42
N GLY A 527 5.22 -47.11 -12.68
CA GLY A 527 4.07 -47.96 -12.35
C GLY A 527 3.03 -47.26 -11.48
N ALA A 528 2.46 -48.00 -10.55
CA ALA A 528 1.61 -47.44 -9.51
C ALA A 528 2.48 -46.80 -8.41
N LEU A 529 2.03 -45.67 -7.86
CA LEU A 529 2.60 -45.03 -6.68
C LEU A 529 1.52 -44.94 -5.60
N LEU A 530 1.65 -45.77 -4.58
CA LEU A 530 0.76 -45.87 -3.44
C LEU A 530 1.30 -45.03 -2.29
N LEU A 531 0.44 -44.17 -1.73
CA LEU A 531 0.78 -43.24 -0.67
C LEU A 531 -0.13 -43.45 0.53
N ASN A 532 0.38 -43.18 1.73
CA ASN A 532 -0.38 -43.20 2.99
C ASN A 532 -0.68 -41.79 3.54
N SER A 533 -0.26 -40.73 2.85
CA SER A 533 -0.32 -39.35 3.35
C SER A 533 -0.81 -38.35 2.30
N HIS A 534 -1.90 -37.64 2.60
CA HIS A 534 -2.43 -36.58 1.73
C HIS A 534 -1.44 -35.43 1.49
N PRO A 535 -0.73 -34.91 2.51
CA PRO A 535 0.34 -33.94 2.27
C PRO A 535 1.41 -34.43 1.28
N VAL A 536 1.81 -35.71 1.34
CA VAL A 536 2.75 -36.28 0.36
C VAL A 536 2.14 -36.29 -1.04
N TYR A 537 0.87 -36.69 -1.18
CA TYR A 537 0.17 -36.67 -2.46
C TYR A 537 0.17 -35.25 -3.08
N ASP A 538 -0.16 -34.23 -2.30
CA ASP A 538 -0.22 -32.84 -2.77
C ASP A 538 1.15 -32.36 -3.29
N TRP A 539 2.22 -32.83 -2.66
CA TRP A 539 3.59 -32.54 -3.10
C TRP A 539 4.05 -33.39 -4.28
N PHE A 540 3.69 -34.67 -4.37
CA PHE A 540 4.17 -35.57 -5.41
C PHE A 540 3.42 -35.40 -6.73
N TYR A 541 2.10 -35.26 -6.65
CA TYR A 541 1.22 -35.29 -7.82
C TYR A 541 1.59 -34.26 -8.90
N PRO A 542 1.89 -32.98 -8.59
CA PRO A 542 2.26 -31.99 -9.60
C PRO A 542 3.50 -32.36 -10.42
N TYR A 543 4.44 -33.12 -9.84
CA TYR A 543 5.74 -33.44 -10.44
C TYR A 543 5.81 -34.83 -11.09
N LEU A 544 4.98 -35.77 -10.62
CA LEU A 544 5.11 -37.20 -10.95
C LEU A 544 3.90 -37.78 -11.71
N ARG A 545 2.77 -37.08 -11.81
CA ARG A 545 1.54 -37.57 -12.48
C ARG A 545 1.70 -37.96 -13.95
N GLY A 546 2.74 -37.47 -14.63
CA GLY A 546 3.05 -37.85 -16.01
C GLY A 546 3.74 -39.22 -16.12
N LYS A 547 4.32 -39.72 -15.03
CA LYS A 547 5.07 -40.99 -14.97
C LYS A 547 4.38 -42.07 -14.14
N TYR A 548 3.65 -41.69 -13.09
CA TYR A 548 3.08 -42.61 -12.12
C TYR A 548 1.55 -42.51 -12.04
N ARG A 549 0.89 -43.65 -11.79
CA ARG A 549 -0.53 -43.70 -11.44
C ARG A 549 -0.65 -43.67 -9.92
N PHE A 550 -1.31 -42.65 -9.40
CA PHE A 550 -1.40 -42.43 -7.96
C PHE A 550 -2.56 -43.19 -7.33
N PHE A 551 -2.28 -43.75 -6.15
CA PHE A 551 -3.26 -44.39 -5.29
C PHE A 551 -3.02 -43.96 -3.84
N MET A 552 -4.09 -43.93 -3.05
CA MET A 552 -4.05 -43.58 -1.64
C MET A 552 -4.56 -44.75 -0.82
N LEU A 553 -3.83 -45.09 0.24
CA LEU A 553 -4.39 -45.89 1.33
C LEU A 553 -5.42 -45.06 2.09
N ASP A 554 -6.48 -45.74 2.54
CA ASP A 554 -7.60 -45.11 3.22
C ASP A 554 -8.02 -45.99 4.40
N ASP A 555 -7.81 -45.48 5.62
CA ASP A 555 -8.23 -46.13 6.85
C ASP A 555 -9.71 -45.85 7.18
N TYR A 556 -10.37 -44.93 6.46
CA TYR A 556 -11.79 -44.72 6.63
C TYR A 556 -12.57 -45.95 6.15
N THR A 557 -13.62 -46.33 6.87
CA THR A 557 -14.51 -47.42 6.47
C THR A 557 -15.94 -47.09 6.87
N PRO A 558 -16.90 -47.10 5.91
CA PRO A 558 -18.32 -47.01 6.23
C PRO A 558 -18.78 -48.21 7.07
N ALA A 559 -19.82 -48.05 7.89
CA ALA A 559 -20.29 -49.10 8.82
C ALA A 559 -20.65 -50.46 8.16
N SER A 560 -20.90 -50.50 6.85
CA SER A 560 -21.24 -51.70 6.09
C SER A 560 -20.05 -52.40 5.43
N ASP A 561 -18.82 -51.92 5.64
CA ASP A 561 -17.61 -52.39 4.93
C ASP A 561 -16.44 -52.67 5.89
N SER A 562 -15.30 -53.14 5.38
CA SER A 562 -14.06 -53.29 6.16
C SER A 562 -12.86 -52.65 5.45
N VAL A 563 -11.90 -52.10 6.23
CA VAL A 563 -10.61 -51.60 5.70
C VAL A 563 -9.92 -52.70 4.91
N GLU A 564 -9.93 -53.93 5.44
CA GLU A 564 -9.35 -55.11 4.80
C GLU A 564 -9.89 -55.35 3.39
N ARG A 565 -11.22 -55.35 3.22
CA ARG A 565 -11.84 -55.58 1.91
C ARG A 565 -11.48 -54.46 0.94
N ARG A 566 -11.67 -53.19 1.35
CA ARG A 566 -11.39 -52.02 0.48
C ARG A 566 -9.94 -51.93 0.06
N THR A 567 -9.02 -52.13 0.99
CA THR A 567 -7.58 -52.10 0.70
C THR A 567 -7.18 -53.29 -0.17
N THR A 568 -7.69 -54.49 0.10
CA THR A 568 -7.43 -55.66 -0.75
C THR A 568 -7.95 -55.45 -2.17
N ASP A 569 -9.16 -54.93 -2.33
CA ASP A 569 -9.76 -54.64 -3.63
C ASP A 569 -8.96 -53.56 -4.39
N LEU A 570 -8.49 -52.51 -3.69
CA LEU A 570 -7.60 -51.50 -4.24
C LEU A 570 -6.29 -52.12 -4.75
N LEU A 571 -5.61 -52.92 -3.92
CA LEU A 571 -4.32 -53.54 -4.25
C LEU A 571 -4.45 -54.55 -5.40
N ASN A 572 -5.51 -55.35 -5.41
CA ASN A 572 -5.83 -56.24 -6.53
C ASN A 572 -6.10 -55.43 -7.81
N GLY A 573 -6.82 -54.32 -7.70
CA GLY A 573 -7.06 -53.39 -8.80
C GLY A 573 -5.77 -52.78 -9.36
N ILE A 574 -4.81 -52.45 -8.49
CA ILE A 574 -3.47 -51.97 -8.88
C ILE A 574 -2.69 -53.08 -9.60
N ALA A 575 -2.59 -54.27 -9.00
CA ALA A 575 -1.83 -55.40 -9.55
C ALA A 575 -2.38 -55.91 -10.89
N ALA A 576 -3.68 -55.77 -11.12
CA ALA A 576 -4.32 -56.07 -12.40
C ALA A 576 -3.85 -55.12 -13.54
N GLN A 577 -3.38 -53.92 -13.19
CA GLN A 577 -3.12 -52.84 -14.14
C GLN A 577 -1.64 -52.49 -14.28
N THR A 578 -0.80 -52.89 -13.32
CA THR A 578 0.63 -52.55 -13.30
C THR A 578 1.45 -53.71 -12.74
N ASP A 579 2.65 -53.92 -13.29
CA ASP A 579 3.58 -54.94 -12.78
C ASP A 579 4.57 -54.36 -11.73
N VAL A 580 4.49 -53.05 -11.48
CA VAL A 580 5.38 -52.32 -10.58
C VAL A 580 4.55 -51.50 -9.60
N LEU A 581 4.86 -51.63 -8.32
CA LEU A 581 4.27 -50.86 -7.24
C LEU A 581 5.36 -50.14 -6.45
N TRP A 582 5.34 -48.81 -6.53
CA TRP A 582 6.06 -47.93 -5.62
C TRP A 582 5.18 -47.61 -4.42
N ILE A 583 5.78 -47.59 -3.24
CA ILE A 583 5.10 -47.20 -2.00
C ILE A 583 5.96 -46.15 -1.33
N TYR A 584 5.40 -45.00 -1.01
CA TYR A 584 6.04 -44.05 -0.11
C TYR A 584 5.27 -44.01 1.20
N ASP A 585 5.93 -44.50 2.24
CA ASP A 585 5.44 -44.48 3.60
C ASP A 585 5.97 -43.23 4.29
N ALA A 586 5.07 -42.29 4.57
CA ALA A 586 5.40 -41.00 5.18
C ALA A 586 5.80 -41.10 6.67
N ASP A 587 5.43 -42.18 7.36
CA ASP A 587 5.73 -42.41 8.77
C ASP A 587 5.93 -43.90 9.05
N ALA A 588 7.06 -44.43 8.58
CA ALA A 588 7.42 -45.84 8.70
C ALA A 588 7.65 -46.33 10.15
N ALA A 589 7.50 -45.46 11.15
CA ALA A 589 7.50 -45.83 12.56
C ALA A 589 6.11 -46.25 13.06
N THR A 590 5.05 -45.89 12.32
CA THR A 590 3.67 -46.27 12.61
C THR A 590 3.13 -47.18 11.52
N THR A 591 2.18 -48.04 11.86
CA THR A 591 1.50 -48.89 10.87
C THR A 591 0.01 -48.74 11.07
N THR A 592 -0.70 -48.30 10.03
CA THR A 592 -2.15 -48.15 10.05
C THR A 592 -2.85 -49.47 9.67
N PRO A 593 -4.16 -49.63 9.96
CA PRO A 593 -4.90 -50.82 9.55
C PRO A 593 -4.83 -51.12 8.05
N ALA A 594 -4.86 -50.10 7.18
CA ALA A 594 -4.69 -50.29 5.75
C ALA A 594 -3.26 -50.75 5.39
N GLU A 595 -2.25 -50.29 6.12
CA GLU A 595 -0.87 -50.73 5.94
C GLU A 595 -0.63 -52.15 6.45
N GLU A 596 -1.29 -52.57 7.53
CA GLU A 596 -1.29 -53.97 7.98
C GLU A 596 -1.85 -54.89 6.89
N VAL A 597 -2.96 -54.49 6.27
CA VAL A 597 -3.58 -55.23 5.15
C VAL A 597 -2.65 -55.24 3.93
N LEU A 598 -2.01 -54.12 3.60
CA LEU A 598 -1.01 -54.03 2.54
C LEU A 598 0.17 -54.99 2.80
N ASN A 599 0.71 -54.99 4.02
CA ASN A 599 1.81 -55.88 4.40
C ASN A 599 1.38 -57.35 4.29
N GLY A 600 0.17 -57.68 4.74
CA GLY A 600 -0.40 -59.02 4.57
C GLY A 600 -0.61 -59.42 3.10
N TRP A 601 -1.05 -58.47 2.26
CA TRP A 601 -1.26 -58.69 0.83
C TRP A 601 0.03 -58.85 0.04
N LEU A 602 1.08 -58.08 0.39
CA LEU A 602 2.42 -58.25 -0.17
C LEU A 602 3.02 -59.61 0.25
N GLY A 603 2.65 -60.13 1.43
CA GLY A 603 3.12 -61.40 1.96
C GLY A 603 4.64 -61.41 2.12
N ASP A 604 5.28 -62.53 1.77
CA ASP A 604 6.74 -62.69 1.86
C ASP A 604 7.51 -62.09 0.67
N ARG A 605 6.88 -61.28 -0.19
CA ARG A 605 7.55 -60.68 -1.35
C ARG A 605 8.57 -59.64 -0.87
N PRO A 606 9.88 -59.82 -1.10
CA PRO A 606 10.85 -58.80 -0.72
C PRO A 606 10.73 -57.60 -1.68
N PRO A 607 10.84 -56.36 -1.18
CA PRO A 607 10.95 -55.20 -2.06
C PRO A 607 12.24 -55.30 -2.88
N ALA A 608 12.15 -54.97 -4.16
CA ALA A 608 13.30 -54.88 -5.05
C ALA A 608 14.21 -53.70 -4.68
N HIS A 609 13.67 -52.68 -4.04
CA HIS A 609 14.43 -51.55 -3.50
C HIS A 609 13.74 -50.98 -2.25
N ILE A 610 14.55 -50.56 -1.28
CA ILE A 610 14.13 -49.82 -0.08
C ILE A 610 15.10 -48.67 0.12
N GLN A 611 14.57 -47.49 0.42
CA GLN A 611 15.37 -46.31 0.75
C GLN A 611 14.64 -45.44 1.78
N ASP A 612 15.31 -45.12 2.89
CA ASP A 612 14.88 -44.05 3.79
C ASP A 612 15.26 -42.69 3.17
N VAL A 613 14.28 -41.81 2.99
CA VAL A 613 14.45 -40.51 2.32
C VAL A 613 13.35 -39.54 2.73
N ASP A 614 13.69 -38.25 2.89
CA ASP A 614 12.75 -37.17 3.22
C ASP A 614 11.86 -37.42 4.46
N GLY A 615 12.41 -38.15 5.44
CA GLY A 615 11.70 -38.49 6.68
C GLY A 615 10.71 -39.64 6.55
N GLY A 616 10.51 -40.19 5.34
CA GLY A 616 9.74 -41.39 5.09
C GLY A 616 10.60 -42.54 4.53
N ARG A 617 9.92 -43.57 4.03
CA ARG A 617 10.55 -44.73 3.39
C ARG A 617 9.90 -45.05 2.06
N LEU A 618 10.74 -45.12 1.02
CA LEU A 618 10.36 -45.47 -0.33
C LEU A 618 10.64 -46.94 -0.59
N TYR A 619 9.64 -47.67 -1.07
CA TYR A 619 9.73 -49.07 -1.45
C TYR A 619 9.39 -49.25 -2.94
N LEU A 620 10.04 -50.23 -3.56
CA LEU A 620 9.72 -50.72 -4.90
C LEU A 620 9.41 -52.21 -4.82
N PHE A 621 8.23 -52.61 -5.33
CA PHE A 621 7.84 -54.00 -5.48
C PHE A 621 7.60 -54.31 -6.96
N ILE A 622 8.12 -55.46 -7.40
CA ILE A 622 7.78 -56.07 -8.69
C ILE A 622 6.65 -57.06 -8.42
N LEU A 623 5.49 -56.85 -9.03
CA LEU A 623 4.27 -57.64 -8.78
C LEU A 623 4.14 -58.87 -9.69
N LYS A 624 4.81 -58.90 -10.85
CA LYS A 624 4.80 -60.01 -11.81
C LYS A 624 6.19 -60.37 -12.31
#